data_AF-A0A844XS17-F1
#
_entry.id   AF-A0A844XS17-F1
#
_cell.length_a   1.000
_cell.length_b   1.000
_cell.length_c   1.000
_cell.angle_alpha   90.00
_cell.angle_beta   90.00
_cell.angle_gamma   90.00
#
_symmetry.space_group_name_H-M   'P 1'
#
loop_
_entity.id
_entity.type
_entity.pdbx_description
1 polymer ?
#
loop_
_entity_poly.entity_id
_entity_poly.type
_entity_poly.pdbx_seq_one_letter_code
_entity_poly.pdbx_strand_id
1 'polypeptide(L)'
;MKFAKLAVAAVALAATPALANDQVVAGATVSGPEGNAVGTIVAVENGQAIIDTGKHKVPLAVDMYGEGETGPTITVTKAQLDSMMDAQLAEASAKLDAALVVDAAVVSADGQPVGTVYTIDTEDMVIVKNDAGIITLTRDSFTLSPVGALMARYSAADIAANTTPVAEGAEILTPAQARAKAAGTAAGAGATAGDDAVSATNPN
;
A
#
# COMPACT_ATOMS: atom_id res chain seq x y z
N MET A 1 -28.38 -76.95 -5.46
CA MET A 1 -27.20 -76.07 -5.55
C MET A 1 -27.69 -74.65 -5.26
N LYS A 2 -27.37 -74.05 -4.10
CA LYS A 2 -26.28 -73.05 -3.92
C LYS A 2 -26.48 -71.87 -4.91
N PHE A 3 -26.61 -70.60 -4.55
CA PHE A 3 -25.78 -69.78 -3.66
C PHE A 3 -26.49 -68.48 -3.22
N ALA A 4 -26.29 -68.11 -1.97
CA ALA A 4 -26.51 -66.78 -1.41
C ALA A 4 -25.70 -65.68 -2.15
N LYS A 5 -26.16 -64.42 -2.03
CA LYS A 5 -25.36 -63.17 -1.92
C LYS A 5 -26.34 -61.98 -1.89
N LEU A 6 -26.69 -61.51 -0.69
CA LEU A 6 -26.06 -60.36 -0.04
C LEU A 6 -26.35 -59.05 -0.80
N ALA A 7 -27.54 -58.49 -0.55
CA ALA A 7 -27.83 -57.09 -0.84
C ALA A 7 -26.97 -56.24 0.11
N VAL A 8 -25.89 -55.69 -0.44
CA VAL A 8 -25.02 -54.74 0.25
C VAL A 8 -25.79 -53.43 0.38
N ALA A 9 -26.15 -53.08 1.60
CA ALA A 9 -26.55 -51.73 1.95
C ALA A 9 -25.37 -50.81 1.64
N ALA A 10 -25.50 -49.99 0.59
CA ALA A 10 -24.60 -48.89 0.33
C ALA A 10 -24.85 -47.83 1.41
N VAL A 11 -24.18 -47.99 2.55
CA VAL A 11 -23.93 -46.87 3.46
C VAL A 11 -23.06 -45.90 2.68
N ALA A 12 -23.70 -44.89 2.08
CA ALA A 12 -23.02 -43.70 1.63
C ALA A 12 -22.48 -43.01 2.88
N LEU A 13 -21.29 -43.43 3.31
CA LEU A 13 -20.47 -42.64 4.20
C LEU A 13 -20.10 -41.40 3.39
N ALA A 14 -20.91 -40.35 3.53
CA ALA A 14 -20.51 -39.01 3.17
C ALA A 14 -19.23 -38.74 3.96
N ALA A 15 -18.08 -38.92 3.30
CA ALA A 15 -16.80 -38.45 3.77
C ALA A 15 -16.85 -36.93 3.70
N THR A 16 -17.54 -36.31 4.67
CA THR A 16 -17.24 -34.94 5.06
C THR A 16 -15.77 -34.96 5.49
N PRO A 17 -14.88 -34.22 4.80
CA PRO A 17 -13.51 -34.11 5.27
C PRO A 17 -13.59 -33.62 6.71
N ALA A 18 -13.08 -34.44 7.64
CA ALA A 18 -12.95 -34.06 9.03
C ALA A 18 -12.10 -32.79 9.06
N LEU A 19 -12.76 -31.64 9.23
CA LEU A 19 -12.10 -30.44 9.66
C LEU A 19 -11.48 -30.79 11.01
N ALA A 20 -10.17 -30.61 11.14
CA ALA A 20 -9.36 -31.08 12.27
C ALA A 20 -9.78 -30.51 13.64
N ASN A 21 -10.83 -29.69 13.69
CA ASN A 21 -11.55 -29.27 14.88
C ASN A 21 -13.02 -29.02 14.49
N ASP A 22 -13.94 -29.89 14.90
CA ASP A 22 -15.40 -29.70 14.66
C ASP A 22 -15.96 -28.42 15.32
N GLN A 23 -15.19 -27.86 16.27
CA GLN A 23 -15.52 -26.62 16.96
C GLN A 23 -15.14 -25.35 16.18
N VAL A 24 -14.25 -25.46 15.18
CA VAL A 24 -13.79 -24.32 14.37
C VAL A 24 -14.77 -24.14 13.20
N VAL A 25 -15.90 -23.50 13.49
CA VAL A 25 -16.95 -23.19 12.52
C VAL A 25 -17.19 -21.69 12.46
N ALA A 26 -17.71 -21.20 11.32
CA ALA A 26 -18.15 -19.81 11.21
C ALA A 26 -19.25 -19.54 12.25
N GLY A 27 -19.08 -18.47 13.03
CA GLY A 27 -19.91 -18.10 14.17
C GLY A 27 -19.39 -18.58 15.53
N ALA A 28 -18.34 -19.42 15.58
CA ALA A 28 -17.79 -19.89 16.85
C ALA A 28 -16.96 -18.79 17.55
N THR A 29 -17.17 -18.66 18.86
CA THR A 29 -16.37 -17.78 19.71
C THR A 29 -15.09 -18.49 20.10
N VAL A 30 -13.96 -17.83 19.84
CA VAL A 30 -12.63 -18.36 20.16
C VAL A 30 -12.19 -17.83 21.52
N SER A 31 -11.78 -18.72 22.40
CA SER A 31 -11.27 -18.37 23.74
C SER A 31 -9.74 -18.35 23.78
N GLY A 32 -9.18 -17.45 24.58
CA GLY A 32 -7.74 -17.28 24.77
C GLY A 32 -7.18 -18.14 25.91
N PRO A 33 -5.88 -17.97 26.23
CA PRO A 33 -5.17 -18.79 27.22
C PRO A 33 -5.71 -18.69 28.66
N GLU A 34 -6.52 -17.68 28.95
CA GLU A 34 -7.14 -17.44 30.28
C GLU A 34 -8.67 -17.59 30.25
N GLY A 35 -9.24 -18.17 29.18
CA GLY A 35 -10.69 -18.27 28.99
C GLY A 35 -11.36 -16.97 28.53
N ASN A 36 -10.58 -15.92 28.26
CA ASN A 36 -11.05 -14.64 27.72
C ASN A 36 -11.49 -14.79 26.25
N ALA A 37 -12.63 -14.20 25.88
CA ALA A 37 -13.07 -14.19 24.48
C ALA A 37 -12.10 -13.38 23.60
N VAL A 38 -11.45 -14.04 22.66
CA VAL A 38 -10.49 -13.40 21.74
C VAL A 38 -11.20 -12.79 20.54
N GLY A 39 -12.20 -13.50 20.01
CA GLY A 39 -12.90 -13.09 18.81
C GLY A 39 -13.91 -14.12 18.32
N THR A 40 -14.56 -13.83 17.20
CA THR A 40 -15.54 -14.73 16.56
C THR A 40 -15.04 -15.14 15.19
N ILE A 41 -15.13 -16.43 14.86
CA ILE A 41 -14.77 -16.90 13.52
C ILE A 41 -15.84 -16.44 12.53
N VAL A 42 -15.43 -15.68 11.51
CA VAL A 42 -16.34 -15.15 10.49
C VAL A 42 -16.47 -16.11 9.30
N ALA A 43 -15.40 -16.84 9.00
CA ALA A 43 -15.34 -17.79 7.89
C ALA A 43 -14.26 -18.83 8.17
N VAL A 44 -14.43 -20.03 7.60
CA VAL A 44 -13.40 -21.08 7.58
C VAL A 44 -13.26 -21.52 6.14
N GLU A 45 -12.12 -21.19 5.53
CA GLU A 45 -11.86 -21.43 4.11
C GLU A 45 -10.42 -21.92 3.94
N ASN A 46 -10.20 -22.88 3.04
CA ASN A 46 -8.86 -23.39 2.72
C ASN A 46 -8.04 -23.85 3.95
N GLY A 47 -8.69 -24.48 4.94
CA GLY A 47 -8.01 -24.91 6.17
C GLY A 47 -7.57 -23.78 7.10
N GLN A 48 -8.10 -22.56 6.91
CA GLN A 48 -7.83 -21.39 7.73
C GLN A 48 -9.15 -20.82 8.25
N ALA A 49 -9.20 -20.50 9.54
CA ALA A 49 -10.31 -19.80 10.14
C ALA A 49 -9.97 -18.31 10.27
N ILE A 50 -10.87 -17.47 9.77
CA ILE A 50 -10.78 -16.02 9.87
C ILE A 50 -11.45 -15.64 11.19
N ILE A 51 -10.67 -15.26 12.19
CA ILE A 51 -11.18 -14.74 13.46
C ILE A 51 -11.28 -13.21 13.41
N ASP A 52 -12.42 -12.68 13.81
CA ASP A 52 -12.64 -11.25 14.04
C ASP A 52 -12.44 -10.95 15.53
N THR A 53 -11.35 -10.24 15.85
CA THR A 53 -11.07 -9.78 17.22
C THR A 53 -11.98 -8.61 17.62
N GLY A 54 -12.80 -8.10 16.70
CA GLY A 54 -13.58 -6.87 16.79
C GLY A 54 -12.83 -5.63 16.31
N LYS A 55 -11.49 -5.71 16.25
CA LYS A 55 -10.63 -4.63 15.72
C LYS A 55 -10.01 -5.03 14.37
N HIS A 56 -9.56 -6.28 14.25
CA HIS A 56 -8.92 -6.81 13.07
C HIS A 56 -9.41 -8.22 12.74
N LYS A 57 -9.33 -8.58 11.46
CA LYS A 57 -9.57 -9.94 10.97
C LYS A 57 -8.25 -10.65 10.81
N VAL A 58 -8.05 -11.72 11.55
CA VAL A 58 -6.82 -12.50 11.52
C VAL A 58 -7.11 -13.88 10.93
N PRO A 59 -6.51 -14.24 9.79
CA PRO A 59 -6.56 -15.61 9.30
C PRO A 59 -5.58 -16.46 10.11
N LEU A 60 -6.07 -17.51 10.76
CA LEU A 60 -5.26 -18.46 11.51
C LEU A 60 -5.56 -19.89 11.02
N ALA A 61 -4.55 -20.74 10.92
CA ALA A 61 -4.76 -22.13 10.49
C ALA A 61 -5.64 -22.87 11.52
N VAL A 62 -6.53 -23.75 11.04
CA VAL A 62 -7.45 -24.52 11.90
C VAL A 62 -6.71 -25.41 12.91
N ASP A 63 -5.47 -25.80 12.59
CA ASP A 63 -4.57 -26.58 13.46
C ASP A 63 -4.02 -25.80 14.66
N MET A 64 -4.05 -24.46 14.62
CA MET A 64 -3.61 -23.63 15.75
C MET A 64 -4.70 -23.45 16.81
N TYR A 65 -5.93 -23.91 16.52
CA TYR A 65 -7.02 -23.90 17.47
C TYR A 65 -6.97 -25.20 18.29
N GLY A 66 -6.98 -25.07 19.61
CA GLY A 66 -7.17 -26.18 20.54
C GLY A 66 -8.65 -26.44 20.80
N GLU A 67 -9.00 -27.66 21.16
CA GLU A 67 -10.34 -28.02 21.63
C GLU A 67 -10.56 -27.52 23.06
N GLY A 68 -11.54 -26.64 23.27
CA GLY A 68 -12.01 -26.22 24.59
C GLY A 68 -13.41 -26.76 24.89
N GLU A 69 -13.83 -26.70 26.16
CA GLU A 69 -15.20 -27.07 26.56
C GLU A 69 -16.29 -26.13 26.02
N THR A 70 -15.95 -24.86 25.77
CA THR A 70 -16.89 -23.82 25.34
C THR A 70 -16.74 -23.41 23.87
N GLY A 71 -15.83 -24.04 23.14
CA GLY A 71 -15.46 -23.64 21.78
C GLY A 71 -13.95 -23.77 21.51
N PRO A 72 -13.51 -23.40 20.30
CA PRO A 72 -12.11 -23.43 19.91
C PRO A 72 -11.28 -22.44 20.75
N THR A 73 -10.08 -22.84 21.16
CA THR A 73 -9.18 -22.04 22.00
C THR A 73 -7.89 -21.73 21.27
N ILE A 74 -7.21 -20.64 21.63
CA ILE A 74 -5.88 -20.32 21.11
C ILE A 74 -4.94 -19.92 22.25
N THR A 75 -3.63 -20.03 22.01
CA THR A 75 -2.59 -19.72 23.00
C THR A 75 -2.23 -18.24 23.09
N VAL A 76 -2.80 -17.41 22.21
CA VAL A 76 -2.55 -15.96 22.15
C VAL A 76 -3.76 -15.16 22.60
N THR A 77 -3.53 -13.95 23.12
CA THR A 77 -4.60 -13.06 23.56
C THR A 77 -5.08 -12.16 22.43
N LYS A 78 -6.30 -11.62 22.55
CA LYS A 78 -6.81 -10.57 21.66
C LYS A 78 -5.83 -9.39 21.55
N ALA A 79 -5.31 -8.93 22.69
CA ALA A 79 -4.36 -7.83 22.72
C ALA A 79 -3.05 -8.15 21.99
N GLN A 80 -2.57 -9.39 22.03
CA GLN A 80 -1.40 -9.81 21.25
C GLN A 80 -1.70 -9.83 19.75
N LEU A 81 -2.84 -10.38 19.33
CA LEU A 81 -3.24 -10.36 17.91
C LEU A 81 -3.39 -8.94 17.38
N ASP A 82 -4.09 -8.08 18.12
CA ASP A 82 -4.27 -6.68 17.76
C ASP A 82 -2.91 -5.96 17.72
N SER A 83 -2.04 -6.16 18.72
CA SER A 83 -0.71 -5.57 18.76
C SER A 83 0.21 -6.08 17.64
N MET A 84 0.08 -7.34 17.22
CA MET A 84 0.84 -7.89 16.10
C MET A 84 0.36 -7.29 14.78
N MET A 85 -0.95 -7.12 14.61
CA MET A 85 -1.50 -6.43 13.43
C MET A 85 -1.10 -4.96 13.42
N ASP A 86 -1.23 -4.24 14.54
CA ASP A 86 -0.78 -2.85 14.66
C ASP A 86 0.72 -2.74 14.35
N ALA A 87 1.54 -3.66 14.84
CA ALA A 87 2.97 -3.71 14.51
C ALA A 87 3.23 -3.98 13.02
N GLN A 88 2.46 -4.87 12.38
CA GLN A 88 2.54 -5.11 10.95
C GLN A 88 2.11 -3.90 10.12
N LEU A 89 1.05 -3.19 10.52
CA LEU A 89 0.63 -1.95 9.88
C LEU A 89 1.71 -0.88 10.04
N ALA A 90 2.26 -0.73 11.25
CA ALA A 90 3.34 0.23 11.52
C ALA A 90 4.61 -0.12 10.74
N GLU A 91 4.98 -1.40 10.63
CA GLU A 91 6.11 -1.85 9.83
C GLU A 91 5.85 -1.68 8.33
N ALA A 92 4.62 -1.91 7.86
CA ALA A 92 4.23 -1.66 6.48
C ALA A 92 4.32 -0.17 6.14
N SER A 93 3.84 0.71 7.03
CA SER A 93 4.00 2.16 6.90
C SER A 93 5.46 2.56 6.94
N ALA A 94 6.26 2.03 7.88
CA ALA A 94 7.69 2.34 7.97
C ALA A 94 8.48 1.85 6.74
N LYS A 95 8.11 0.70 6.17
CA LYS A 95 8.68 0.19 4.91
C LYS A 95 8.27 1.07 3.74
N LEU A 96 7.01 1.49 3.68
CA LEU A 96 6.53 2.44 2.68
C LEU A 96 7.32 3.73 2.79
N ASP A 97 7.57 4.20 4.01
CA ASP A 97 8.33 5.40 4.27
C ASP A 97 9.80 5.27 3.90
N ALA A 98 10.40 4.11 4.16
CA ALA A 98 11.76 3.80 3.74
C ALA A 98 11.91 3.70 2.21
N ALA A 99 10.86 3.27 1.51
CA ALA A 99 10.84 3.21 0.05
C ALA A 99 10.47 4.55 -0.60
N LEU A 100 9.69 5.38 0.09
CA LEU A 100 9.29 6.70 -0.33
C LEU A 100 10.40 7.70 -0.02
N VAL A 101 11.46 7.61 -0.80
CA VAL A 101 12.60 8.52 -0.76
C VAL A 101 12.68 9.32 -2.05
N VAL A 102 13.37 10.46 -2.01
CA VAL A 102 13.73 11.19 -3.23
C VAL A 102 14.55 10.27 -4.14
N ASP A 103 14.31 10.37 -5.45
CA ASP A 103 14.82 9.50 -6.52
C ASP A 103 14.29 8.04 -6.50
N ALA A 104 13.31 7.72 -5.66
CA ALA A 104 12.65 6.41 -5.70
C ALA A 104 11.89 6.20 -7.01
N ALA A 105 12.10 5.05 -7.66
CA ALA A 105 11.32 4.66 -8.83
C ALA A 105 9.90 4.25 -8.43
N VAL A 106 8.91 4.84 -9.10
CA VAL A 106 7.49 4.59 -8.88
C VAL A 106 6.94 3.80 -10.06
N VAL A 107 6.27 2.69 -9.77
CA VAL A 107 5.46 1.95 -10.76
C VAL A 107 3.98 2.16 -10.49
N SER A 108 3.13 1.99 -11.51
CA SER A 108 1.67 2.05 -11.36
C SER A 108 1.12 0.73 -10.82
N ALA A 109 -0.16 0.71 -10.47
CA ALA A 109 -0.87 -0.51 -10.09
C ALA A 109 -0.82 -1.59 -11.20
N ASP A 110 -0.71 -1.18 -12.47
CA ASP A 110 -0.57 -2.07 -13.62
C ASP A 110 0.86 -2.56 -13.87
N GLY A 111 1.81 -2.14 -13.02
CA GLY A 111 3.23 -2.48 -13.15
C GLY A 111 3.99 -1.68 -14.22
N GLN A 112 3.40 -0.64 -14.79
CA GLN A 112 4.09 0.26 -15.72
C GLN A 112 4.92 1.31 -14.96
N PRO A 113 6.14 1.65 -15.44
CA PRO A 113 6.95 2.71 -14.84
C PRO A 113 6.25 4.05 -14.99
N VAL A 114 6.02 4.72 -13.87
CA VAL A 114 5.34 6.01 -13.84
C VAL A 114 6.33 7.15 -13.87
N GLY A 115 7.46 7.00 -13.16
CA GLY A 115 8.49 8.03 -13.02
C GLY A 115 9.36 7.82 -11.78
N THR A 116 10.07 8.86 -11.38
CA THR A 116 10.86 8.90 -10.13
C THR A 116 10.35 10.00 -9.20
N VAL A 117 10.46 9.79 -7.89
CA VAL A 117 10.12 10.80 -6.88
C VAL A 117 11.12 11.95 -6.98
N TYR A 118 10.68 13.13 -7.40
CA TYR A 118 11.53 14.31 -7.49
C TYR A 118 11.69 15.01 -6.13
N THR A 119 10.59 15.16 -5.39
CA THR A 119 10.62 15.76 -4.06
C THR A 119 9.44 15.30 -3.23
N ILE A 120 9.62 15.36 -1.91
CA ILE A 120 8.58 15.08 -0.91
C ILE A 120 8.43 16.37 -0.11
N ASP A 121 7.27 17.01 -0.23
CA ASP A 121 6.92 18.20 0.52
C ASP A 121 6.54 17.82 1.96
N THR A 122 6.55 18.81 2.85
CA THR A 122 6.24 18.67 4.28
C THR A 122 4.76 18.36 4.57
N GLU A 123 3.87 18.54 3.60
CA GLU A 123 2.43 18.25 3.70
C GLU A 123 2.04 16.86 3.14
N ASP A 124 2.94 15.87 3.23
CA ASP A 124 2.75 14.51 2.68
C ASP A 124 2.47 14.45 1.17
N MET A 125 2.83 15.52 0.44
CA MET A 125 2.75 15.58 -1.01
C MET A 125 4.07 15.12 -1.64
N VAL A 126 3.97 14.20 -2.59
CA VAL A 126 5.08 13.60 -3.33
C VAL A 126 4.95 14.04 -4.78
N ILE A 127 5.98 14.68 -5.30
CA ILE A 127 6.05 15.04 -6.71
C ILE A 127 6.82 13.96 -7.44
N VAL A 128 6.17 13.29 -8.38
CA VAL A 128 6.78 12.30 -9.27
C VAL A 128 7.03 12.96 -10.62
N LYS A 129 8.23 12.76 -11.16
CA LYS A 129 8.66 13.27 -12.47
C LYS A 129 8.82 12.12 -13.45
N ASN A 130 8.40 12.33 -14.68
CA ASN A 130 8.64 11.43 -15.80
C ASN A 130 8.88 12.21 -17.11
N ASP A 131 9.09 11.50 -18.21
CA ASP A 131 9.29 12.12 -19.54
C ASP A 131 8.05 12.88 -20.02
N ALA A 132 6.85 12.50 -19.54
CA ALA A 132 5.61 13.17 -19.88
C ALA A 132 5.37 14.47 -19.08
N GLY A 133 6.00 14.65 -17.92
CA GLY A 133 5.84 15.81 -17.04
C GLY A 133 5.98 15.51 -15.55
N ILE A 134 5.17 16.20 -14.73
CA ILE A 134 5.11 15.98 -13.27
C ILE A 134 3.69 15.69 -12.81
N ILE A 135 3.61 14.89 -11.75
CA ILE A 135 2.37 14.65 -11.03
C ILE A 135 2.61 14.78 -9.53
N THR A 136 1.70 15.46 -8.85
CA THR A 136 1.69 15.57 -7.39
C THR A 136 0.68 14.56 -6.84
N LEU A 137 1.15 13.66 -5.99
CA LEU A 137 0.34 12.62 -5.35
C LEU A 137 0.56 12.69 -3.84
N THR A 138 -0.45 12.35 -3.04
CA THR A 138 -0.27 12.23 -1.59
C THR A 138 0.44 10.92 -1.24
N ARG A 139 1.10 10.87 -0.08
CA ARG A 139 1.75 9.67 0.46
C ARG A 139 0.82 8.45 0.50
N ASP A 140 -0.45 8.64 0.88
CA ASP A 140 -1.48 7.58 0.92
C ASP A 140 -1.79 6.97 -0.46
N SER A 141 -1.48 7.69 -1.53
CA SER A 141 -1.64 7.20 -2.90
C SER A 141 -0.57 6.18 -3.29
N PHE A 142 0.47 6.02 -2.47
CA PHE A 142 1.53 5.04 -2.68
C PHE A 142 1.30 3.78 -1.83
N THR A 143 1.90 2.70 -2.26
CA THR A 143 1.91 1.42 -1.59
C THR A 143 3.19 0.67 -1.93
N LEU A 144 3.44 -0.45 -1.25
CA LEU A 144 4.55 -1.32 -1.58
C LEU A 144 4.04 -2.53 -2.36
N SER A 145 4.77 -2.85 -3.42
CA SER A 145 4.71 -4.15 -4.07
C SER A 145 5.03 -5.26 -3.06
N PRO A 146 4.57 -6.50 -3.27
CA PRO A 146 5.09 -7.68 -2.55
C PRO A 146 6.62 -7.81 -2.61
N VAL A 147 7.27 -7.18 -3.60
CA VAL A 147 8.73 -7.16 -3.80
C VAL A 147 9.40 -5.99 -3.05
N GLY A 148 8.63 -5.12 -2.38
CA GLY A 148 9.13 -3.95 -1.66
C GLY A 148 9.41 -2.72 -2.54
N ALA A 149 9.01 -2.74 -3.81
CA ALA A 149 9.09 -1.59 -4.71
C ALA A 149 7.92 -0.61 -4.49
N LEU A 150 8.17 0.68 -4.66
CA LEU A 150 7.16 1.73 -4.51
C LEU A 150 6.17 1.71 -5.69
N MET A 151 4.88 1.54 -5.38
CA MET A 151 3.80 1.52 -6.36
C MET A 151 2.78 2.62 -6.08
N ALA A 152 2.33 3.33 -7.10
CA ALA A 152 1.13 4.16 -7.04
C ALA A 152 -0.11 3.28 -7.13
N ARG A 153 -1.14 3.59 -6.33
CA ARG A 153 -2.45 2.91 -6.35
C ARG A 153 -3.28 3.20 -7.60
N TYR A 154 -2.81 4.10 -8.46
CA TYR A 154 -3.46 4.51 -9.69
C TYR A 154 -2.88 3.76 -10.89
N SER A 155 -3.70 3.67 -11.96
CA SER A 155 -3.23 3.16 -13.23
C SER A 155 -2.26 4.13 -13.89
N ALA A 156 -1.39 3.63 -14.77
CA ALA A 156 -0.49 4.53 -15.51
C ALA A 156 -1.27 5.51 -16.41
N ALA A 157 -2.45 5.11 -16.88
CA ALA A 157 -3.33 5.97 -17.68
C ALA A 157 -3.91 7.12 -16.85
N ASP A 158 -4.38 6.84 -15.62
CA ASP A 158 -4.90 7.87 -14.72
C ASP A 158 -3.80 8.84 -14.30
N ILE A 159 -2.60 8.33 -14.07
CA ILE A 159 -1.44 9.16 -13.73
C ILE A 159 -1.05 10.01 -14.94
N ALA A 160 -0.95 9.45 -16.14
CA ALA A 160 -0.65 10.21 -17.35
C ALA A 160 -1.71 11.28 -17.65
N ALA A 161 -2.99 10.99 -17.41
CA ALA A 161 -4.09 11.93 -17.59
C ALA A 161 -4.05 13.11 -16.61
N ASN A 162 -3.49 12.92 -15.41
CA ASN A 162 -3.30 13.96 -14.39
C ASN A 162 -1.86 14.49 -14.33
N THR A 163 -0.99 14.03 -15.23
CA THR A 163 0.37 14.53 -15.35
C THR A 163 0.32 15.90 -16.02
N THR A 164 0.88 16.89 -15.34
CA THR A 164 1.07 18.22 -15.94
C THR A 164 2.29 18.17 -16.83
N PRO A 165 2.16 18.37 -18.15
CA PRO A 165 3.29 18.29 -19.06
C PRO A 165 4.30 19.39 -18.75
N VAL A 166 5.56 19.00 -18.67
CA VAL A 166 6.69 19.90 -18.47
C VAL A 166 7.56 19.79 -19.70
N ALA A 167 7.84 20.92 -20.35
CA ALA A 167 8.65 20.91 -21.57
C ALA A 167 10.02 20.26 -21.27
N GLU A 168 10.46 19.36 -22.15
CA GLU A 168 11.75 18.69 -22.03
C GLU A 168 12.87 19.75 -21.95
N GLY A 169 13.62 19.76 -20.83
CA GLY A 169 14.62 20.79 -20.54
C GLY A 169 14.14 22.00 -19.72
N ALA A 170 12.86 22.07 -19.34
CA ALA A 170 12.38 23.06 -18.37
C ALA A 170 12.76 22.63 -16.95
N GLU A 171 13.43 23.53 -16.23
CA GLU A 171 13.75 23.35 -14.81
C GLU A 171 12.45 23.24 -14.00
N ILE A 172 12.29 22.14 -13.28
CA ILE A 172 11.15 21.94 -12.37
C ILE A 172 11.49 22.70 -11.09
N LEU A 173 11.21 23.99 -11.14
CA LEU A 173 11.42 24.91 -10.03
C LEU A 173 10.24 24.77 -9.07
N THR A 174 10.52 24.59 -7.78
CA THR A 174 9.49 24.74 -6.76
C THR A 174 8.85 26.14 -6.88
N PRO A 175 7.62 26.37 -6.38
CA PRO A 175 7.00 27.69 -6.39
C PRO A 175 7.88 28.79 -5.73
N ALA A 176 8.73 28.39 -4.78
CA ALA A 176 9.75 29.26 -4.18
C ALA A 176 10.90 29.57 -5.15
N GLN A 177 11.41 28.56 -5.86
CA GLN A 177 12.48 28.71 -6.85
C GLN A 177 12.01 29.45 -8.11
N ALA A 178 10.76 29.26 -8.53
CA ALA A 178 10.15 30.00 -9.63
C ALA A 178 10.03 31.50 -9.29
N ARG A 179 9.64 31.83 -8.05
CA ARG A 179 9.66 33.21 -7.54
C ARG A 179 11.08 33.78 -7.48
N ALA A 180 12.05 33.00 -7.01
CA ALA A 180 13.44 33.44 -6.94
C ALA A 180 14.05 33.69 -8.34
N LYS A 181 13.75 32.83 -9.33
CA LYS A 181 14.20 33.01 -10.71
C LYS A 181 13.54 34.21 -11.39
N ALA A 182 12.23 34.41 -11.19
CA ALA A 182 11.52 35.59 -11.69
C ALA A 182 12.09 36.90 -11.10
N ALA A 183 12.48 36.89 -9.82
CA ALA A 183 13.14 38.02 -9.18
C ALA A 183 14.56 38.27 -9.72
N GLY A 184 15.31 37.21 -10.07
CA GLY A 184 16.65 37.32 -10.68
C GLY A 184 16.63 37.85 -12.12
N THR A 185 15.66 37.45 -12.94
CA THR A 185 15.53 37.93 -14.33
C THR A 185 15.10 39.39 -14.43
N ALA A 186 14.33 39.89 -13.46
CA ALA A 186 13.97 41.32 -13.40
C ALA A 186 15.17 42.23 -13.08
N ALA A 187 16.18 41.73 -12.35
CA ALA A 187 17.39 42.50 -12.02
C ALA A 187 18.41 42.59 -13.18
N GLY A 188 18.38 41.65 -14.13
CA GLY A 188 19.31 41.62 -15.27
C GLY A 188 18.91 42.51 -16.46
N ALA A 189 17.65 42.93 -16.55
CA ALA A 189 17.15 43.78 -17.66
C ALA A 189 17.43 45.28 -17.46
N GLY A 190 18.00 45.69 -16.33
CA GLY A 190 18.28 47.10 -16.01
C GLY A 190 19.68 47.61 -16.36
N ALA A 191 20.58 46.77 -16.88
CA ALA A 191 22.01 47.11 -17.02
C ALA A 191 22.50 47.35 -18.46
N THR A 192 21.63 47.34 -19.47
CA THR A 192 22.01 47.57 -20.89
C THR A 192 21.14 48.62 -21.57
N ALA A 193 21.07 49.82 -21.01
CA ALA A 193 20.55 50.99 -21.71
C ALA A 193 21.28 52.25 -21.24
N GLY A 194 22.53 52.43 -21.69
CA GLY A 194 23.31 53.62 -21.35
C GLY A 194 24.75 53.62 -21.87
N ASP A 195 25.06 52.93 -22.96
CA ASP A 195 26.36 53.05 -23.63
C ASP A 195 26.15 52.88 -25.14
N ASP A 196 25.55 53.88 -25.80
CA ASP A 196 25.85 54.24 -27.20
C ASP A 196 25.11 55.54 -27.58
N ALA A 197 25.78 56.67 -27.43
CA ALA A 197 25.46 57.89 -28.18
C ALA A 197 26.78 58.57 -28.54
N VAL A 198 27.48 57.97 -29.51
CA VAL A 198 28.62 58.57 -30.20
C VAL A 198 28.16 59.67 -31.16
N SER A 199 28.81 60.83 -31.04
CA SER A 199 29.15 61.81 -32.09
C SER A 199 28.09 62.80 -32.61
N ALA A 200 28.22 64.05 -32.14
CA ALA A 200 28.24 65.29 -32.95
C ALA A 200 28.49 66.47 -31.98
N THR A 201 29.64 67.14 -31.93
CA THR A 201 30.03 68.19 -32.88
C THR A 201 31.40 68.73 -32.44
N ASN A 202 32.40 68.62 -33.30
CA ASN A 202 33.49 69.58 -33.44
C ASN A 202 33.74 69.71 -34.95
N PRO A 203 33.86 70.91 -35.51
CA PRO A 203 35.22 71.35 -35.81
C PRO A 203 35.48 72.87 -35.73
N ASN A 204 36.65 73.16 -35.17
CA ASN A 204 37.59 74.27 -35.44
C ASN A 204 37.35 75.63 -34.80
#